data_AF-A0A9W9Z2E6-F1
#
_entry.id   AF-A0A9W9Z2E6-F1
#
_cell.length_a   1.000
_cell.length_b   1.000
_cell.length_c   1.000
_cell.angle_alpha   90.00
_cell.angle_beta   90.00
_cell.angle_gamma   90.00
#
_symmetry.space_group_name_H-M   'P 1'
#
loop_
_entity.id
_entity.type
_entity.pdbx_description
1 polymer ?
#
loop_
_entity_poly.entity_id
_entity_poly.type
_entity_poly.pdbx_seq_one_letter_code
_entity_poly.pdbx_strand_id
1 'polypeptide(L)'
;MAITLQDYMASFRRIPRLTVLRILVILYSIYCIDAQPQQVQKPHIIMIVADDLGWDDVSFHGFAPDPTPTLDGLANSGVILNNYYVSPMDSPSRAAFMTGKYALNLGLQHDTIHNKQPFGVPLKEKLMPEYLRAVRLLNPCRRKVAAGFLC
;
A
#
# COMPACT_ATOMS: atom_id res chain seq x y z
N MET A 1 -57.95 -3.61 42.26
CA MET A 1 -57.93 -2.63 41.16
C MET A 1 -57.06 -3.24 40.06
N ALA A 2 -57.66 -4.08 39.21
CA ALA A 2 -56.94 -4.91 38.26
C ALA A 2 -57.13 -4.33 36.85
N ILE A 3 -56.07 -3.76 36.29
CA ILE A 3 -56.05 -3.30 34.90
C ILE A 3 -55.89 -4.57 34.05
N THR A 4 -56.89 -4.88 33.23
CA THR A 4 -56.95 -6.15 32.49
C THR A 4 -56.09 -6.10 31.23
N LEU A 5 -55.51 -7.23 30.83
CA LEU A 5 -54.70 -7.36 29.60
C LEU A 5 -55.47 -6.95 28.32
N GLN A 6 -56.80 -6.92 28.38
CA GLN A 6 -57.68 -6.46 27.30
C GLN A 6 -57.50 -4.95 27.00
N ASP A 7 -57.23 -4.13 28.02
CA ASP A 7 -57.04 -2.67 27.87
C ASP A 7 -55.71 -2.33 27.17
N TYR A 8 -54.69 -3.17 27.38
CA TYR A 8 -53.38 -3.02 26.74
C TYR A 8 -53.46 -3.24 25.22
N MET A 9 -54.28 -4.21 24.79
CA MET A 9 -54.44 -4.54 23.36
C MET A 9 -55.28 -3.49 22.59
N ALA A 10 -56.22 -2.80 23.25
CA ALA A 10 -57.03 -1.76 22.63
C ALA A 10 -56.25 -0.45 22.38
N SER A 11 -55.26 -0.15 23.22
CA SER A 11 -54.39 1.04 23.09
C SER A 11 -53.48 0.96 21.87
N PHE A 12 -53.01 -0.24 21.52
CA PHE A 12 -52.11 -0.46 20.38
C PHE A 12 -52.77 -0.19 19.01
N ARG A 13 -54.11 -0.22 18.94
CA ARG A 13 -54.88 -0.01 17.70
C ARG A 13 -55.12 1.46 17.35
N ARG A 14 -54.78 2.40 18.25
CA ARG A 14 -54.95 3.86 18.08
C ARG A 14 -53.62 4.60 17.92
N ILE A 15 -52.54 3.93 17.53
CA ILE A 15 -51.29 4.65 17.27
C ILE A 15 -51.50 5.47 15.99
N PRO A 16 -51.48 6.82 16.05
CA PRO A 16 -51.64 7.64 14.85
C PRO A 16 -50.53 7.28 13.86
N ARG A 17 -50.88 7.14 12.57
CA ARG A 17 -49.90 6.89 11.48
C ARG A 17 -48.72 7.87 11.52
N LEU A 18 -48.96 9.10 12.00
CA LEU A 18 -47.95 10.14 12.21
C LEU A 18 -46.89 9.78 13.27
N THR A 19 -47.27 9.06 14.33
CA THR A 19 -46.37 8.66 15.43
C THR A 19 -45.45 7.54 14.99
N VAL A 20 -45.97 6.58 14.22
CA VAL A 20 -45.17 5.52 13.60
C VAL A 20 -44.17 6.12 12.62
N LEU A 21 -44.59 7.10 11.80
CA LEU A 21 -43.69 7.79 10.87
C LEU A 21 -42.57 8.53 11.61
N ARG A 22 -42.88 9.21 12.72
CA ARG A 22 -41.86 9.88 13.55
C ARG A 22 -40.86 8.89 14.16
N ILE A 23 -41.33 7.75 14.66
CA ILE A 23 -40.45 6.70 15.20
C ILE A 23 -39.55 6.13 14.10
N LEU A 24 -40.09 5.87 12.90
CA LEU A 24 -39.29 5.39 11.77
C LEU A 24 -38.23 6.40 11.32
N VAL A 25 -38.56 7.70 11.30
CA VAL A 25 -37.60 8.78 10.98
C VAL A 25 -36.51 8.87 12.06
N ILE A 26 -36.87 8.76 13.34
CA ILE A 26 -35.91 8.78 14.44
C ILE A 26 -35.00 7.55 14.37
N LEU A 27 -35.54 6.36 14.15
CA LEU A 27 -34.76 5.13 13.99
C LEU A 27 -33.81 5.20 12.79
N TYR A 28 -34.29 5.75 11.66
CA TYR A 28 -33.45 5.99 10.48
C TYR A 28 -32.32 6.99 10.77
N SER A 29 -32.61 8.09 11.47
CA SER A 29 -31.61 9.08 11.85
C SER A 29 -30.55 8.54 12.81
N ILE A 30 -30.93 7.65 13.73
CA ILE A 30 -29.99 6.97 14.64
C ILE A 30 -29.07 6.03 13.83
N TYR A 31 -29.62 5.32 12.85
CA TYR A 31 -28.86 4.43 11.97
C TYR A 31 -27.79 5.18 11.15
N CYS A 32 -28.06 6.42 10.74
CA CYS A 32 -27.11 7.24 9.99
C CYS A 32 -25.93 7.77 10.85
N ILE A 33 -26.07 7.86 12.17
CA ILE A 33 -25.01 8.40 13.05
C ILE A 33 -23.87 7.40 13.26
N ASP A 34 -24.17 6.10 13.20
CA ASP A 34 -23.18 5.02 13.41
C ASP A 34 -22.31 4.75 12.16
N ALA A 35 -22.68 5.32 11.01
CA ALA A 35 -21.86 5.29 9.80
C ALA A 35 -20.70 6.30 9.90
N GLN A 36 -19.79 6.09 10.85
CA GLN A 36 -18.50 6.77 10.84
C GLN A 36 -17.75 6.35 9.56
N PRO A 37 -17.23 7.30 8.76
CA PRO A 37 -16.37 6.95 7.65
C PRO A 37 -15.14 6.26 8.24
N GLN A 38 -14.99 4.96 7.96
CA GLN A 38 -13.80 4.22 8.33
C GLN A 38 -12.61 4.97 7.73
N GLN A 39 -11.80 5.60 8.58
CA GLN A 39 -10.57 6.22 8.11
C GLN A 39 -9.69 5.10 7.57
N VAL A 40 -9.58 5.04 6.24
CA VAL A 40 -8.68 4.12 5.57
C VAL A 40 -7.27 4.53 5.97
N GLN A 41 -6.70 3.80 6.92
CA GLN A 41 -5.30 3.97 7.30
C GLN A 41 -4.45 3.67 6.07
N LYS A 42 -3.58 4.61 5.75
CA LYS A 42 -2.70 4.50 4.60
C LYS A 42 -1.59 3.51 4.92
N PRO A 43 -1.32 2.53 4.02
CA PRO A 43 -0.25 1.59 4.27
C PRO A 43 1.11 2.29 4.20
N HIS A 44 2.02 1.87 5.07
CA HIS A 44 3.43 2.19 4.94
C HIS A 44 4.05 1.23 3.92
N ILE A 45 4.68 1.80 2.89
CA ILE A 45 5.34 1.02 1.84
C ILE A 45 6.84 1.08 2.12
N ILE A 46 7.45 -0.08 2.31
CA ILE A 46 8.90 -0.25 2.49
C ILE A 46 9.41 -1.08 1.32
N MET A 47 10.44 -0.58 0.64
CA MET A 47 11.08 -1.28 -0.46
C MET A 47 12.51 -1.62 -0.09
N ILE A 48 12.83 -2.91 -0.07
CA ILE A 48 14.17 -3.42 0.22
C ILE A 48 14.72 -3.96 -1.10
N VAL A 49 15.82 -3.38 -1.58
CA VAL A 49 16.48 -3.79 -2.81
C VAL A 49 17.90 -4.20 -2.45
N ALA A 50 18.19 -5.49 -2.51
CA ALA A 50 19.54 -6.02 -2.31
C ALA A 50 20.42 -5.72 -3.53
N ASP A 51 21.73 -5.67 -3.31
CA ASP A 51 22.75 -5.48 -4.35
C ASP A 51 23.47 -6.80 -4.59
N ASP A 52 23.63 -7.18 -5.86
CA ASP A 52 24.28 -8.43 -6.29
C ASP A 52 23.81 -9.71 -5.55
N LEU A 53 22.53 -9.77 -5.17
CA LEU A 53 21.92 -10.96 -4.54
C LEU A 53 21.44 -11.95 -5.61
N GLY A 54 22.03 -13.14 -5.61
CA GLY A 54 21.69 -14.23 -6.51
C GLY A 54 20.39 -14.95 -6.13
N TRP A 55 19.85 -15.71 -7.09
CA TRP A 55 18.64 -16.52 -6.89
C TRP A 55 18.80 -17.54 -5.76
N ASP A 56 19.96 -18.18 -5.68
CA ASP A 56 20.24 -19.23 -4.70
C ASP A 56 20.79 -18.68 -3.37
N ASP A 57 20.89 -17.37 -3.17
CA ASP A 57 21.51 -16.79 -1.95
C ASP A 57 20.54 -16.66 -0.76
N VAL A 58 19.25 -16.98 -0.95
CA VAL A 58 18.21 -16.86 0.08
C VAL A 58 17.56 -18.21 0.40
N SER A 59 17.44 -18.51 1.69
CA SER A 59 17.06 -19.85 2.16
C SER A 59 15.64 -20.27 1.76
N PHE A 60 14.72 -19.33 1.56
CA PHE A 60 13.37 -19.63 1.03
C PHE A 60 13.35 -20.12 -0.43
N HIS A 61 14.46 -20.01 -1.18
CA HIS A 61 14.62 -20.65 -2.50
C HIS A 61 15.22 -22.07 -2.40
N GLY A 62 15.63 -22.51 -1.21
CA GLY A 62 16.01 -23.91 -0.90
C GLY A 62 17.47 -24.29 -1.14
N PHE A 63 18.28 -23.41 -1.76
CA PHE A 63 19.67 -23.70 -2.13
C PHE A 63 20.72 -22.84 -1.39
N ALA A 64 20.29 -21.97 -0.48
CA ALA A 64 21.20 -21.02 0.15
C ALA A 64 22.26 -21.67 1.03
N PRO A 65 23.52 -21.21 0.92
CA PRO A 65 24.61 -21.70 1.76
C PRO A 65 24.42 -21.31 3.23
N ASP A 66 23.84 -20.14 3.49
CA ASP A 66 23.61 -19.59 4.82
C ASP A 66 22.11 -19.34 5.08
N PRO A 67 21.62 -19.56 6.32
CA PRO A 67 20.23 -19.32 6.66
C PRO A 67 19.88 -17.82 6.75
N THR A 68 18.73 -17.44 6.19
CA THR A 68 18.20 -16.06 6.19
C THR A 68 16.88 -15.95 6.97
N PRO A 69 16.89 -16.14 8.31
CA PRO A 69 15.67 -16.35 9.10
C PRO A 69 14.68 -15.18 9.05
N THR A 70 15.17 -13.95 8.94
CA THR A 70 14.29 -12.77 8.82
C THR A 70 13.61 -12.71 7.45
N LEU A 71 14.32 -13.04 6.37
CA LEU A 71 13.74 -13.07 5.03
C LEU A 71 12.77 -14.25 4.89
N ASP A 72 13.11 -15.41 5.46
CA ASP A 72 12.21 -16.57 5.51
C ASP A 72 10.92 -16.26 6.26
N GLY A 73 10.99 -15.50 7.36
CA GLY A 73 9.79 -15.04 8.08
C GLY A 73 8.89 -14.14 7.22
N LEU A 74 9.49 -13.27 6.40
CA LEU A 74 8.74 -12.43 5.45
C LEU A 74 8.17 -13.25 4.30
N ALA A 75 8.92 -14.20 3.77
CA ALA A 75 8.49 -15.09 2.71
C ALA A 75 7.30 -15.97 3.14
N ASN A 76 7.36 -16.54 4.35
CA ASN A 76 6.31 -17.39 4.91
C ASN A 76 5.02 -16.63 5.27
N SER A 77 5.13 -15.35 5.61
CA SER A 77 3.97 -14.49 5.92
C SER A 77 3.44 -13.70 4.73
N GLY A 78 4.12 -13.77 3.58
CA GLY A 78 3.86 -12.96 2.40
C GLY A 78 3.64 -13.78 1.14
N VAL A 79 3.98 -13.16 0.00
CA VAL A 79 3.90 -13.77 -1.33
C VAL A 79 5.29 -13.83 -1.93
N ILE A 80 5.72 -15.04 -2.32
CA ILE A 80 6.98 -15.27 -3.02
C ILE A 80 6.72 -15.16 -4.52
N LEU A 81 7.52 -14.34 -5.20
CA LEU A 81 7.52 -14.29 -6.66
C LEU A 81 8.53 -15.31 -7.18
N ASN A 82 8.05 -16.39 -7.80
CA ASN A 82 8.93 -17.42 -8.39
C ASN A 82 9.53 -17.01 -9.74
N ASN A 83 9.04 -15.92 -10.32
CA ASN A 83 9.52 -15.40 -11.61
C ASN A 83 9.51 -13.87 -11.53
N TYR A 84 10.69 -13.29 -11.29
CA TYR A 84 10.91 -11.84 -11.34
C TYR A 84 12.17 -11.57 -12.16
N TYR A 85 12.14 -10.49 -12.94
CA TYR A 85 13.19 -10.19 -13.92
C TYR A 85 13.60 -8.74 -13.79
N VAL A 86 14.90 -8.51 -13.88
CA VAL A 86 15.52 -7.18 -13.85
C VAL A 86 16.55 -7.07 -14.97
N SER A 87 17.01 -5.86 -15.24
CA SER A 87 18.19 -5.67 -16.09
C SER A 87 19.41 -6.29 -15.41
N PRO A 88 20.33 -6.95 -16.14
CA PRO A 88 21.50 -7.60 -15.55
C PRO A 88 22.57 -6.62 -15.01
N MET A 89 22.31 -5.31 -15.10
CA MET A 89 23.23 -4.26 -14.67
C MET A 89 22.54 -3.36 -13.65
N ASP A 90 23.30 -2.90 -12.66
CA ASP A 90 22.81 -2.10 -11.52
C ASP A 90 22.03 -0.84 -11.96
N SER A 91 22.71 0.11 -12.61
CA SER A 91 22.12 1.40 -12.97
C SER A 91 20.85 1.28 -13.84
N PRO A 92 20.80 0.45 -14.91
CA PRO A 92 19.56 0.27 -15.66
C PRO A 92 18.48 -0.45 -14.86
N SER A 93 18.83 -1.40 -13.99
CA SER A 93 17.88 -2.08 -13.09
C SER A 93 17.22 -1.09 -12.13
N ARG A 94 18.02 -0.29 -11.41
CA ARG A 94 17.51 0.72 -10.47
C ARG A 94 16.73 1.83 -11.17
N ALA A 95 17.20 2.28 -12.34
CA ALA A 95 16.48 3.29 -13.12
C ALA A 95 15.12 2.78 -13.59
N ALA A 96 15.05 1.54 -14.07
CA ALA A 96 13.78 0.92 -14.46
C ALA A 96 12.85 0.72 -13.27
N PHE A 97 13.38 0.27 -12.12
CA PHE A 97 12.63 0.13 -10.89
C PHE A 97 12.04 1.47 -10.41
N MET A 98 12.83 2.54 -10.39
CA MET A 98 12.38 3.86 -9.91
C MET A 98 11.44 4.59 -10.87
N THR A 99 11.54 4.36 -12.18
CA THR A 99 10.75 5.10 -13.19
C THR A 99 9.58 4.30 -13.76
N GLY A 100 9.60 2.97 -13.62
CA GLY A 100 8.68 2.07 -14.32
C GLY A 100 8.90 2.00 -15.84
N LYS A 101 10.05 2.45 -16.34
CA LYS A 101 10.38 2.50 -17.78
C LYS A 101 11.56 1.59 -18.09
N TYR A 102 11.56 0.99 -19.29
CA TYR A 102 12.72 0.27 -19.79
C TYR A 102 13.94 1.19 -19.88
N ALA A 103 15.12 0.69 -19.50
CA ALA A 103 16.38 1.44 -19.56
C ALA A 103 16.69 2.02 -20.94
N LEU A 104 16.25 1.35 -22.01
CA LEU A 104 16.29 1.83 -23.40
C LEU A 104 15.61 3.19 -23.58
N ASN A 105 14.49 3.44 -22.91
CA ASN A 105 13.75 4.69 -23.00
C ASN A 105 14.40 5.82 -22.18
N LEU A 106 15.35 5.47 -21.30
CA LEU A 106 16.09 6.40 -20.45
C LEU A 106 17.49 6.70 -21.00
N GLY A 107 17.93 5.99 -22.05
CA GLY A 107 19.29 6.09 -22.57
C GLY A 107 20.34 5.37 -21.71
N LEU A 108 19.91 4.42 -20.86
CA LEU A 108 20.76 3.71 -19.89
C LEU A 108 21.01 2.24 -20.28
N GLN A 109 20.84 1.89 -21.55
CA GLN A 109 20.91 0.49 -22.02
C GLN A 109 22.32 -0.11 -22.13
N HIS A 110 23.38 0.69 -22.02
CA HIS A 110 24.73 0.27 -22.39
C HIS A 110 25.53 -0.29 -21.22
N ASP A 111 25.66 0.51 -20.14
CA ASP A 111 26.54 0.20 -19.02
C ASP A 111 26.05 0.93 -17.76
N THR A 112 26.65 0.58 -16.63
CA THR A 112 26.48 1.25 -15.35
C THR A 112 27.00 2.69 -15.38
N ILE A 113 26.36 3.55 -14.58
CA ILE A 113 26.74 4.94 -14.43
C ILE A 113 27.96 5.00 -13.51
N HIS A 114 29.06 5.51 -14.03
CA HIS A 114 30.31 5.72 -13.30
C HIS A 114 30.36 7.12 -12.70
N ASN A 115 31.04 7.27 -11.56
CA ASN A 115 31.11 8.51 -10.77
C ASN A 115 31.52 9.79 -11.54
N LYS A 116 32.22 9.68 -12.67
CA LYS A 116 32.70 10.82 -13.47
C LYS A 116 31.88 11.09 -14.74
N GLN A 117 30.77 10.38 -14.93
CA GLN A 117 29.93 10.53 -16.10
C GLN A 117 28.89 11.66 -15.87
N PRO A 118 28.67 12.54 -16.86
CA PRO A 118 27.74 13.66 -16.73
C PRO A 118 26.28 13.27 -17.05
N PHE A 119 25.96 11.98 -17.15
CA PHE A 119 24.63 11.49 -17.52
C PHE A 119 24.05 10.59 -16.42
N GLY A 120 22.72 10.50 -16.40
CA GLY A 120 21.97 9.67 -15.46
C GLY A 120 20.49 9.63 -15.84
N VAL A 121 19.61 9.29 -14.88
CA VAL A 121 18.16 9.31 -15.13
C VAL A 121 17.73 10.73 -15.55
N PRO A 122 17.00 10.91 -16.67
CA PRO A 122 16.62 12.24 -17.14
C PRO A 122 15.79 12.99 -16.10
N LEU A 123 16.11 14.26 -15.83
CA LEU A 123 15.46 15.08 -14.80
C LEU A 123 13.96 15.33 -15.03
N LYS A 124 13.47 15.10 -16.24
CA LYS A 124 12.05 15.17 -16.60
C LYS A 124 11.25 13.98 -16.08
N GLU A 125 11.91 12.89 -15.72
CA GLU A 125 11.27 11.67 -15.29
C GLU A 125 10.87 11.76 -13.83
N LYS A 126 9.57 11.55 -13.58
CA LYS A 126 9.04 11.50 -12.23
C LYS A 126 9.37 10.14 -11.62
N LEU A 127 10.01 10.13 -10.46
CA LEU A 127 10.41 8.89 -9.80
C LEU A 127 9.27 8.34 -8.93
N MET A 128 9.29 7.05 -8.66
CA MET A 128 8.32 6.34 -7.80
C MET A 128 8.09 7.04 -6.45
N PRO A 129 9.13 7.51 -5.71
CA PRO A 129 8.91 8.26 -4.47
C PRO A 129 8.11 9.55 -4.69
N GLU A 130 8.26 10.22 -5.83
CA GLU A 130 7.51 11.44 -6.14
C GLU A 130 6.03 11.15 -6.43
N TYR A 131 5.72 9.98 -6.99
CA TYR A 131 4.34 9.49 -7.10
C TYR A 131 3.75 9.18 -5.72
N LEU A 132 4.49 8.46 -4.87
CA LEU A 132 4.06 8.12 -3.52
C LEU A 132 3.86 9.36 -2.63
N ARG A 133 4.69 10.39 -2.82
CA ARG A 133 4.50 11.70 -2.17
C ARG A 133 3.22 12.38 -2.60
N ALA A 134 2.90 12.36 -3.91
CA ALA A 134 1.70 13.01 -4.44
C ALA A 134 0.41 12.39 -3.86
N VAL A 135 0.39 11.09 -3.61
CA VAL A 135 -0.74 10.39 -2.96
C VAL A 135 -0.70 10.45 -1.42
N ARG A 136 0.22 11.24 -0.85
CA ARG A 136 0.46 11.40 0.60
C ARG A 136 0.65 10.03 1.28
N LEU A 137 1.43 9.15 0.66
CA LEU A 137 1.92 7.88 1.25
C LEU A 137 3.36 8.02 1.77
N LEU A 138 4.07 9.10 1.42
CA LEU A 138 5.36 9.43 2.01
C LEU A 138 5.23 10.48 3.11
N ASN A 139 5.82 10.18 4.25
CA ASN A 139 6.22 11.19 5.23
C ASN A 139 7.39 12.02 4.67
N PRO A 140 7.58 13.28 5.08
CA PRO A 140 8.67 14.12 4.61
C PRO A 140 10.04 13.45 4.88
N CYS A 141 10.76 13.10 3.81
CA CYS A 141 12.04 12.40 3.86
C CYS A 141 13.19 13.31 4.34
N ARG A 142 14.09 12.78 5.18
CA ARG A 142 15.17 13.55 5.83
C ARG A 142 16.56 13.45 5.19
N ARG A 143 16.79 12.66 4.12
CA ARG A 143 18.11 12.55 3.44
C ARG A 143 17.99 12.30 1.93
N LYS A 144 19.04 12.71 1.18
CA LYS A 144 19.16 12.59 -0.28
C LYS A 144 20.35 11.69 -0.61
N VAL A 145 20.19 10.76 -1.56
CA VAL A 145 21.27 9.86 -2.05
C VAL A 145 21.37 9.96 -3.57
N ALA A 146 22.54 9.61 -4.13
CA ALA A 146 23.03 9.97 -5.45
C ALA A 146 22.18 9.51 -6.66
N ALA A 147 21.25 8.57 -6.51
CA ALA A 147 20.42 8.04 -7.60
C ALA A 147 18.92 8.32 -7.45
N GLY A 148 18.51 9.09 -6.44
CA GLY A 148 17.09 9.28 -6.12
C GLY A 148 16.87 9.20 -4.62
N PHE A 149 15.75 9.78 -4.17
CA PHE A 149 15.37 9.78 -2.75
C PHE A 149 15.21 8.33 -2.27
N LEU A 150 16.07 7.89 -1.36
CA LEU A 150 15.78 6.77 -0.48
C LEU A 150 14.83 7.30 0.61
N CYS A 151 13.54 7.10 0.41
CA CYS A 151 12.64 6.72 1.50
C CYS A 151 12.42 5.21 1.33
#